data_AF-A0A968WXT0-F1
#
_entry.id   AF-A0A968WXT0-F1
#
_cell.length_a   1.000
_cell.length_b   1.000
_cell.length_c   1.000
_cell.angle_alpha   90.00
_cell.angle_beta   90.00
_cell.angle_gamma   90.00
#
_symmetry.space_group_name_H-M   'P 1'
#
loop_
_entity.id
_entity.type
_entity.pdbx_description
1 polymer ?
#
loop_
_entity_poly.entity_id
_entity_poly.type
_entity_poly.pdbx_seq_one_letter_code
_entity_poly.pdbx_strand_id
1 'polypeptide(L)'
;MQFNQDITFLTDGGDTVRKLTEYLNPNAEHVLDWFHVTMRLTQMGQVAKGLPSDLEGLSLDQVARRLESIKWKVWHGDADGAIERVEQLEFELDVFLDDEGVDRAPQPVRKLLKLLREFATYIQLNQAYIPQLRRPLSHGELISSAVAESTVNQVISKRMCKQQQMRWTPAGAHRLLQLRVRVLDGELFNTFKGWYPAMKDQIG
;
A
#
# COMPACT_ATOMS: atom_id res chain seq x y z
N MET A 1 24.11 10.96 -6.42
CA MET A 1 24.10 10.59 -4.98
C MET A 1 25.54 10.36 -4.55
N GLN A 2 25.92 10.77 -3.34
CA GLN A 2 27.23 10.40 -2.78
C GLN A 2 27.20 8.93 -2.37
N PHE A 3 28.32 8.22 -2.55
CA PHE A 3 28.44 6.77 -2.33
C PHE A 3 28.31 6.32 -0.86
N ASN A 4 28.19 7.25 0.10
CA ASN A 4 28.24 6.99 1.55
C ASN A 4 27.01 7.52 2.33
N GLN A 5 25.87 7.75 1.68
CA GLN A 5 24.63 7.99 2.43
C GLN A 5 23.93 6.66 2.69
N ASP A 6 23.63 6.39 3.97
CA ASP A 6 22.68 5.36 4.35
C ASP A 6 21.30 5.79 3.85
N ILE A 7 20.80 5.11 2.81
CA ILE A 7 19.51 5.36 2.19
C ILE A 7 18.59 4.19 2.50
N THR A 8 17.42 4.48 3.05
CA THR A 8 16.35 3.49 3.24
C THR A 8 15.21 3.79 2.26
N PHE A 9 14.85 2.82 1.44
CA PHE A 9 13.69 2.87 0.56
C PHE A 9 12.48 2.23 1.23
N LEU A 10 11.45 3.04 1.49
CA LEU A 10 10.12 2.57 1.87
C LEU A 10 9.28 2.42 0.60
N THR A 11 8.88 1.20 0.25
CA THR A 11 8.19 0.94 -1.03
C THR A 11 6.99 0.01 -0.88
N ASP A 12 6.07 0.08 -1.84
CA ASP A 12 4.89 -0.78 -1.90
C ASP A 12 5.20 -2.25 -2.25
N GLY A 13 6.45 -2.58 -2.58
CA GLY A 13 6.88 -3.91 -2.97
C GLY A 13 6.54 -4.30 -4.40
N GLY A 14 6.23 -3.35 -5.29
CA GLY A 14 6.02 -3.62 -6.72
C GLY A 14 7.33 -3.99 -7.46
N ASP A 15 7.26 -4.93 -8.40
CA ASP A 15 8.44 -5.44 -9.13
C ASP A 15 9.24 -4.35 -9.85
N THR A 16 8.56 -3.36 -10.43
CA THR A 16 9.20 -2.25 -11.16
C THR A 16 9.94 -1.30 -10.22
N VAL A 17 9.43 -1.11 -9.00
CA VAL A 17 10.03 -0.23 -8.00
C VAL A 17 11.26 -0.89 -7.40
N ARG A 18 11.21 -2.21 -7.14
CA ARG A 18 12.34 -2.99 -6.62
C ARG A 18 13.59 -2.88 -7.50
N LYS A 19 13.44 -3.14 -8.81
CA LYS A 19 14.54 -3.03 -9.78
C LYS A 19 15.13 -1.62 -9.87
N LEU A 20 14.29 -0.60 -9.75
CA LEU A 20 14.73 0.79 -9.79
C LEU A 20 15.57 1.14 -8.55
N THR A 21 15.15 0.71 -7.37
CA THR A 21 15.85 1.03 -6.13
C THR A 21 17.22 0.33 -6.06
N GLU A 22 17.32 -0.93 -6.50
CA GLU A 22 18.60 -1.65 -6.63
C GLU A 22 19.56 -0.98 -7.62
N TYR A 23 19.03 -0.46 -8.74
CA TYR A 23 19.81 0.27 -9.73
C TYR A 23 20.36 1.60 -9.19
N LEU A 24 19.57 2.32 -8.38
CA LEU A 24 19.94 3.64 -7.86
C LEU A 24 20.97 3.57 -6.73
N ASN A 25 20.82 2.62 -5.80
CA ASN A 25 21.79 2.39 -4.73
C ASN A 25 21.75 0.91 -4.30
N PRO A 26 22.70 0.08 -4.76
CA PRO A 26 22.74 -1.35 -4.45
C PRO A 26 22.91 -1.66 -2.95
N ASN A 27 23.39 -0.70 -2.16
CA ASN A 27 23.62 -0.85 -0.72
C ASN A 27 22.50 -0.24 0.14
N ALA A 28 21.41 0.23 -0.47
CA ALA A 28 20.29 0.79 0.28
C ALA A 28 19.54 -0.29 1.06
N GLU A 29 18.99 0.11 2.21
CA GLU A 29 18.04 -0.73 2.93
C GLU A 29 16.68 -0.62 2.25
N HIS A 30 15.96 -1.74 2.15
CA HIS A 30 14.63 -1.78 1.57
C HIS A 30 13.64 -2.27 2.62
N VAL A 31 12.62 -1.47 2.89
CA VAL A 31 11.56 -1.76 3.84
C VAL A 31 10.24 -1.84 3.09
N LEU A 32 9.53 -2.96 3.26
CA LEU A 32 8.18 -3.10 2.76
C LEU A 32 7.24 -2.17 3.53
N ASP A 33 6.50 -1.34 2.81
CA ASP A 33 5.62 -0.36 3.41
C ASP A 33 4.38 -1.00 4.06
N TRP A 34 4.31 -0.84 5.38
CA TRP A 34 3.26 -1.39 6.20
C TRP A 34 1.85 -0.88 5.84
N PHE A 35 1.74 0.32 5.27
CA PHE A 35 0.46 0.83 4.77
C PHE A 35 -0.10 -0.09 3.69
N HIS A 36 0.72 -0.50 2.73
CA HIS A 36 0.28 -1.35 1.62
C HIS A 36 -0.05 -2.77 2.05
N VAL A 37 0.64 -3.31 3.06
CA VAL A 37 0.29 -4.60 3.68
C VAL A 37 -1.09 -4.51 4.36
N THR A 38 -1.27 -3.52 5.24
CA THR A 38 -2.52 -3.35 6.01
C THR A 38 -3.71 -2.98 5.14
N MET A 39 -3.51 -2.25 4.04
CA MET A 39 -4.57 -1.95 3.07
C MET A 39 -5.10 -3.21 2.39
N ARG A 40 -4.23 -4.16 2.00
CA ARG A 40 -4.66 -5.45 1.41
C ARG A 40 -5.44 -6.29 2.42
N LEU A 41 -4.97 -6.37 3.66
CA LEU A 41 -5.69 -7.04 4.76
C LEU A 41 -7.05 -6.40 5.05
N THR A 42 -7.11 -5.07 5.04
CA THR A 42 -8.36 -4.33 5.22
C THR A 42 -9.34 -4.62 4.09
N GLN A 43 -8.86 -4.65 2.83
CA GLN A 43 -9.68 -4.99 1.68
C GLN A 43 -10.27 -6.41 1.81
N MET A 44 -9.44 -7.39 2.18
CA MET A 44 -9.91 -8.76 2.45
C MET A 44 -10.97 -8.77 3.56
N GLY A 45 -10.75 -8.06 4.66
CA GLY A 45 -11.73 -7.94 5.74
C GLY A 45 -13.05 -7.30 5.31
N GLN A 46 -13.04 -6.30 4.42
CA GLN A 46 -14.29 -5.73 3.89
C GLN A 46 -15.02 -6.69 2.95
N VAL A 47 -14.30 -7.44 2.13
CA VAL A 47 -14.92 -8.48 1.26
C VAL A 47 -15.51 -9.60 2.12
N ALA A 48 -14.80 -10.02 3.16
CA ALA A 48 -15.23 -11.07 4.08
C ALA A 48 -16.59 -10.77 4.72
N LYS A 49 -16.93 -9.50 4.99
CA LYS A 49 -18.24 -9.11 5.53
C LYS A 49 -19.43 -9.46 4.62
N GLY A 50 -19.19 -9.69 3.34
CA GLY A 50 -20.21 -10.13 2.38
C GLY A 50 -20.33 -11.65 2.26
N LEU A 51 -19.56 -12.44 3.03
CA LEU A 51 -19.65 -13.89 2.97
C LEU A 51 -21.02 -14.37 3.47
N PRO A 52 -21.57 -15.44 2.87
CA PRO A 52 -22.78 -16.10 3.36
C PRO A 52 -22.63 -16.57 4.81
N SER A 53 -23.73 -16.50 5.57
CA SER A 53 -23.76 -16.94 6.98
C SER A 53 -23.76 -18.46 7.15
N ASP A 54 -24.13 -19.18 6.10
CA ASP A 54 -24.26 -20.63 5.98
C ASP A 54 -23.00 -21.31 5.40
N LEU A 55 -21.89 -20.57 5.28
CA LEU A 55 -20.62 -21.16 4.88
C LEU A 55 -20.14 -22.12 5.99
N GLU A 56 -20.31 -23.43 5.77
CA GLU A 56 -19.96 -24.45 6.76
C GLU A 56 -18.49 -24.29 7.18
N GLY A 57 -18.26 -24.19 8.50
CA GLY A 57 -16.92 -24.10 9.09
C GLY A 57 -16.27 -22.71 9.09
N LEU A 58 -16.83 -21.70 8.42
CA LEU A 58 -16.23 -20.37 8.26
C LEU A 58 -17.19 -19.21 8.57
N SER A 59 -17.35 -18.92 9.85
CA SER A 59 -18.02 -17.69 10.31
C SER A 59 -17.20 -16.43 10.01
N LEU A 60 -17.88 -15.30 9.88
CA LEU A 60 -17.27 -13.97 9.75
C LEU A 60 -16.20 -13.70 10.82
N ASP A 61 -16.47 -14.10 12.08
CA ASP A 61 -15.56 -13.94 13.20
C ASP A 61 -14.32 -14.84 13.09
N GLN A 62 -14.43 -16.02 12.50
CA GLN A 62 -13.28 -16.88 12.23
C GLN A 62 -12.40 -16.27 11.13
N VAL A 63 -12.99 -15.77 10.05
CA VAL A 63 -12.23 -15.07 8.98
C VAL A 63 -11.52 -13.84 9.53
N ALA A 64 -12.21 -13.01 10.32
CA ALA A 64 -11.61 -11.83 10.94
C ALA A 64 -10.42 -12.19 11.85
N ARG A 65 -10.57 -13.23 12.68
CA ARG A 65 -9.48 -13.73 13.54
C ARG A 65 -8.29 -14.26 12.73
N ARG A 66 -8.54 -14.95 11.62
CA ARG A 66 -7.47 -15.42 10.72
C ARG A 66 -6.73 -14.26 10.05
N LEU A 67 -7.44 -13.24 9.57
CA LEU A 67 -6.83 -12.04 8.99
C LEU A 67 -5.99 -11.28 10.01
N GLU A 68 -6.45 -11.15 11.27
CA GLU A 68 -5.61 -10.56 12.33
C GLU A 68 -4.41 -11.45 12.69
N SER A 69 -4.55 -12.78 12.65
CA SER A 69 -3.42 -13.70 12.82
C SER A 69 -2.38 -13.54 11.70
N ILE A 70 -2.81 -13.41 10.45
CA ILE A 70 -1.94 -13.16 9.29
C ILE A 70 -1.19 -11.84 9.49
N LYS A 71 -1.92 -10.77 9.80
CA LYS A 71 -1.36 -9.44 10.09
C LYS A 71 -0.31 -9.50 11.20
N TRP A 72 -0.61 -10.21 12.29
CA TRP A 72 0.32 -10.35 13.42
C TRP A 72 1.60 -11.04 12.99
N LYS A 73 1.52 -12.10 12.19
CA LYS A 73 2.71 -12.81 11.70
C LYS A 73 3.57 -11.93 10.80
N VAL A 74 2.97 -11.24 9.81
CA VAL A 74 3.71 -10.30 8.95
C VAL A 74 4.35 -9.18 9.78
N TRP A 75 3.63 -8.63 10.76
CA TRP A 75 4.16 -7.61 11.67
C TRP A 75 5.42 -8.06 12.43
N HIS A 76 5.50 -9.34 12.78
CA HIS A 76 6.63 -9.94 13.47
C HIS A 76 7.69 -10.53 12.52
N GLY A 77 7.60 -10.29 11.21
CA GLY A 77 8.55 -10.83 10.23
C GLY A 77 8.40 -12.31 9.93
N ASP A 78 7.34 -12.97 10.42
CA ASP A 78 7.02 -14.37 10.14
C ASP A 78 6.25 -14.47 8.82
N ALA A 79 6.96 -14.24 7.71
CA ALA A 79 6.39 -14.29 6.37
C ALA A 79 5.90 -15.69 6.00
N ASP A 80 6.68 -16.73 6.30
CA ASP A 80 6.33 -18.12 6.01
C ASP A 80 5.06 -18.54 6.75
N GLY A 81 4.99 -18.27 8.06
CA GLY A 81 3.79 -18.56 8.83
C GLY A 81 2.58 -17.73 8.39
N ALA A 82 2.80 -16.50 7.88
CA ALA A 82 1.71 -15.69 7.34
C ALA A 82 1.16 -16.30 6.05
N ILE A 83 2.03 -16.77 5.15
CA ILE A 83 1.67 -17.49 3.92
C ILE A 83 0.91 -18.77 4.27
N GLU A 84 1.42 -19.58 5.19
CA GLU A 84 0.76 -20.81 5.63
C GLU A 84 -0.67 -20.53 6.13
N ARG A 85 -0.86 -19.44 6.89
CA ARG A 85 -2.17 -19.05 7.41
C ARG A 85 -3.12 -18.56 6.33
N VAL A 86 -2.59 -17.94 5.27
CA VAL A 86 -3.33 -17.56 4.06
C VAL A 86 -3.76 -18.82 3.31
N GLU A 87 -2.84 -19.75 3.05
CA GLU A 87 -3.10 -21.01 2.33
C GLU A 87 -4.15 -21.88 3.04
N GLN A 88 -4.13 -21.93 4.38
CA GLN A 88 -5.16 -22.63 5.15
C GLN A 88 -6.56 -22.01 4.97
N LEU A 89 -6.67 -20.69 4.92
CA LEU A 89 -7.95 -20.02 4.67
C LEU A 89 -8.38 -20.17 3.21
N GLU A 90 -7.43 -20.13 2.27
CA GLU A 90 -7.67 -20.43 0.86
C GLU A 90 -8.23 -21.84 0.68
N PHE A 91 -7.61 -22.85 1.28
CA PHE A 91 -8.05 -24.24 1.20
C PHE A 91 -9.50 -24.42 1.64
N GLU A 92 -9.89 -23.80 2.77
CA GLU A 92 -11.26 -23.87 3.26
C GLU A 92 -12.28 -23.21 2.30
N LEU A 93 -11.89 -22.11 1.64
CA LEU A 93 -12.72 -21.47 0.62
C LEU A 93 -12.78 -22.28 -0.68
N ASP A 94 -11.69 -22.96 -1.07
CA ASP A 94 -11.66 -23.84 -2.24
C ASP A 94 -12.57 -25.06 -2.03
N VAL A 95 -12.54 -25.69 -0.85
CA VAL A 95 -13.46 -26.80 -0.52
C VAL A 95 -14.92 -26.37 -0.71
N PHE A 96 -15.29 -25.17 -0.22
CA PHE A 96 -16.63 -24.63 -0.44
C PHE A 96 -16.94 -24.40 -1.94
N LEU A 97 -15.96 -23.94 -2.73
CA LEU A 97 -16.15 -23.75 -4.17
C LEU A 97 -16.32 -25.08 -4.92
N ASP A 98 -15.65 -26.15 -4.48
CA ASP A 98 -15.78 -27.47 -5.07
C ASP A 98 -17.16 -28.07 -4.81
N ASP A 99 -17.72 -27.87 -3.61
CA ASP A 99 -19.05 -28.35 -3.24
C ASP A 99 -20.18 -27.60 -3.97
N GLU A 100 -20.14 -26.26 -4.01
CA GLU A 100 -21.18 -25.43 -4.65
C GLU A 100 -21.00 -25.33 -6.17
N GLY A 101 -19.76 -25.43 -6.66
CA GLY A 101 -19.35 -25.14 -8.03
C GLY A 101 -19.02 -23.65 -8.25
N VAL A 102 -17.88 -23.40 -8.90
CA VAL A 102 -17.28 -22.07 -9.08
C VAL A 102 -18.27 -21.01 -9.59
N ASP A 103 -19.11 -21.32 -10.58
CA ASP A 103 -20.04 -20.36 -11.18
C ASP A 103 -21.20 -19.98 -10.25
N ARG A 104 -21.63 -20.90 -9.39
CA ARG A 104 -22.75 -20.72 -8.47
C ARG A 104 -22.34 -20.06 -7.17
N ALA A 105 -21.07 -20.18 -6.79
CA ALA A 105 -20.56 -19.61 -5.55
C ALA A 105 -20.78 -18.08 -5.46
N PRO A 106 -21.06 -17.55 -4.26
CA PRO A 106 -21.24 -16.11 -4.08
C PRO A 106 -20.01 -15.29 -4.47
N GLN A 107 -20.23 -14.13 -5.09
CA GLN A 107 -19.14 -13.25 -5.54
C GLN A 107 -18.10 -12.91 -4.45
N PRO A 108 -18.48 -12.66 -3.17
CA PRO A 108 -17.52 -12.39 -2.11
C PRO A 108 -16.55 -13.54 -1.84
N VAL A 109 -16.97 -14.80 -1.99
CA VAL A 109 -16.12 -15.99 -1.82
C VAL A 109 -15.01 -15.98 -2.88
N ARG A 110 -15.40 -15.95 -4.16
CA ARG A 110 -14.45 -15.91 -5.29
C ARG A 110 -13.48 -14.73 -5.20
N LYS A 111 -13.99 -13.57 -4.77
CA LYS A 111 -13.18 -12.36 -4.62
C LYS A 111 -12.20 -12.47 -3.46
N LEU A 112 -12.63 -13.00 -2.31
CA LEU A 112 -11.76 -13.18 -1.15
C LEU A 112 -10.65 -14.18 -1.46
N LEU A 113 -10.98 -15.31 -2.07
CA LEU A 113 -10.01 -16.31 -2.51
C LEU A 113 -8.95 -15.72 -3.44
N LYS A 114 -9.38 -14.95 -4.46
CA LYS A 114 -8.45 -14.24 -5.34
C LYS A 114 -7.51 -13.31 -4.57
N LEU A 115 -8.04 -12.52 -3.63
CA LEU A 115 -7.24 -11.59 -2.83
C LEU A 115 -6.25 -12.33 -1.92
N LEU A 116 -6.63 -13.49 -1.36
CA LEU A 116 -5.74 -14.32 -0.55
C LEU A 116 -4.55 -14.83 -1.37
N ARG A 117 -4.80 -15.40 -2.56
CA ARG A 117 -3.76 -15.86 -3.49
C ARG A 117 -2.80 -14.73 -3.91
N GLU A 118 -3.36 -13.59 -4.27
CA GLU A 118 -2.59 -12.39 -4.61
C GLU A 118 -1.75 -11.90 -3.42
N PHE A 119 -2.31 -11.96 -2.21
CA PHE A 119 -1.61 -11.56 -0.99
C PHE A 119 -0.49 -12.54 -0.61
N ALA A 120 -0.71 -13.85 -0.68
CA ALA A 120 0.35 -14.86 -0.47
C ALA A 120 1.50 -14.65 -1.45
N THR A 121 1.20 -14.50 -2.75
CA THR A 121 2.20 -14.20 -3.79
C THR A 121 2.96 -12.91 -3.46
N TYR A 122 2.24 -11.86 -3.06
CA TYR A 122 2.84 -10.58 -2.69
C TYR A 122 3.79 -10.69 -1.50
N ILE A 123 3.41 -11.42 -0.44
CA ILE A 123 4.25 -11.63 0.74
C ILE A 123 5.48 -12.47 0.37
N GLN A 124 5.31 -13.53 -0.42
CA GLN A 124 6.41 -14.37 -0.91
C GLN A 124 7.44 -13.56 -1.70
N LEU A 125 6.97 -12.75 -2.66
CA LEU A 125 7.84 -11.90 -3.48
C LEU A 125 8.58 -10.83 -2.67
N ASN A 126 8.05 -10.43 -1.51
CA ASN A 126 8.63 -9.40 -0.67
C ASN A 126 9.24 -9.94 0.63
N GLN A 127 9.35 -11.25 0.81
CA GLN A 127 9.80 -11.88 2.06
C GLN A 127 11.14 -11.33 2.56
N ALA A 128 12.10 -11.12 1.66
CA ALA A 128 13.41 -10.55 1.99
C ALA A 128 13.35 -9.11 2.53
N TYR A 129 12.27 -8.38 2.26
CA TYR A 129 12.03 -6.99 2.63
C TYR A 129 10.96 -6.84 3.73
N ILE A 130 10.54 -7.96 4.33
CA ILE A 130 9.72 -7.97 5.55
C ILE A 130 10.68 -8.20 6.72
N PRO A 131 11.46 -7.19 7.16
CA PRO A 131 12.15 -7.30 8.43
C PRO A 131 11.11 -7.43 9.54
N GLN A 132 11.54 -7.79 10.75
CA GLN A 132 10.72 -7.52 11.94
C GLN A 132 10.43 -6.01 11.96
N LEU A 133 9.25 -5.60 11.52
CA LEU A 133 8.86 -4.18 11.38
C LEU A 133 8.93 -3.41 12.70
N ARG A 134 9.08 -4.13 13.82
CA ARG A 134 9.36 -3.61 15.15
C ARG A 134 10.76 -2.99 15.29
N ARG A 135 11.76 -3.47 14.54
CA ARG A 135 13.16 -2.98 14.64
C ARG A 135 13.28 -1.54 14.14
N PRO A 136 12.78 -1.16 12.95
CA PRO A 136 12.78 0.26 12.56
C PRO A 136 11.98 1.14 13.54
N LEU A 137 10.84 0.65 14.02
CA LEU A 137 10.01 1.39 14.99
C LEU A 137 10.74 1.68 16.31
N SER A 138 11.56 0.74 16.81
CA SER A 138 12.35 0.95 18.04
C SER A 138 13.52 1.92 17.84
N HIS A 139 13.90 2.21 16.60
CA HIS A 139 14.95 3.17 16.24
C HIS A 139 14.38 4.49 15.70
N GLY A 140 13.05 4.66 15.69
CA GLY A 140 12.37 5.87 15.21
C GLY A 140 12.31 5.99 13.69
N GLU A 141 12.58 4.92 12.96
CA GLU A 141 12.55 4.87 11.49
C GLU A 141 11.10 4.72 10.97
N LEU A 142 10.84 5.29 9.79
CA LEU A 142 9.53 5.26 9.16
C LEU A 142 9.25 3.87 8.55
N ILE A 143 8.19 3.22 9.03
CA ILE A 143 7.73 1.91 8.51
C ILE A 143 6.51 2.03 7.59
N SER A 144 5.96 3.23 7.43
CA SER A 144 4.69 3.41 6.75
C SER A 144 4.56 4.77 6.07
N SER A 145 4.08 4.77 4.83
CA SER A 145 3.73 5.99 4.09
C SER A 145 2.30 6.48 4.37
N ALA A 146 1.58 5.87 5.33
CA ALA A 146 0.14 6.08 5.55
C ALA A 146 -0.29 7.56 5.62
N VAL A 147 0.53 8.43 6.21
CA VAL A 147 0.24 9.88 6.28
C VAL A 147 0.30 10.53 4.89
N ALA A 148 1.34 10.24 4.11
CA ALA A 148 1.48 10.74 2.75
C ALA A 148 0.37 10.18 1.85
N GLU A 149 0.16 8.86 1.89
CA GLU A 149 -0.86 8.15 1.12
C GLU A 149 -2.27 8.65 1.43
N SER A 150 -2.64 8.78 2.70
CA SER A 150 -3.97 9.28 3.09
C SER A 150 -4.19 10.72 2.65
N THR A 151 -3.18 11.58 2.76
CA THR A 151 -3.26 12.98 2.32
C THR A 151 -3.45 13.07 0.81
N VAL A 152 -2.66 12.32 0.04
CA VAL A 152 -2.80 12.24 -1.43
C VAL A 152 -4.18 11.71 -1.81
N ASN A 153 -4.63 10.61 -1.18
CA ASN A 153 -5.93 10.02 -1.44
C ASN A 153 -7.09 10.97 -1.13
N GLN A 154 -7.00 11.80 -0.09
CA GLN A 154 -8.00 12.83 0.20
C GLN A 154 -8.07 13.89 -0.92
N VAL A 155 -6.93 14.38 -1.38
CA VAL A 155 -6.88 15.37 -2.47
C VAL A 155 -7.43 14.79 -3.76
N ILE A 156 -6.99 13.59 -4.15
CA ILE A 156 -7.48 12.89 -5.34
C ILE A 156 -8.99 12.66 -5.22
N SER A 157 -9.47 12.15 -4.10
CA SER A 157 -10.90 11.89 -3.89
C SER A 157 -11.74 13.16 -4.01
N LYS A 158 -11.29 14.27 -3.42
CA LYS A 158 -12.00 15.55 -3.47
C LYS A 158 -12.03 16.15 -4.87
N ARG A 159 -11.00 15.94 -5.68
CA ARG A 159 -10.86 16.57 -7.00
C ARG A 159 -11.33 15.69 -8.16
N MET A 160 -11.16 14.39 -8.08
CA MET A 160 -11.32 13.48 -9.21
C MET A 160 -12.53 12.55 -9.07
N CYS A 161 -12.91 12.17 -7.85
CA CYS A 161 -13.99 11.21 -7.62
C CYS A 161 -15.39 11.89 -7.52
N LYS A 162 -16.44 11.07 -7.66
CA LYS A 162 -17.86 11.42 -7.37
C LYS A 162 -18.43 12.69 -8.03
N GLN A 163 -18.34 12.79 -9.36
CA GLN A 163 -18.95 13.86 -10.18
C GLN A 163 -18.86 15.29 -9.58
N GLN A 164 -17.76 15.62 -8.91
CA GLN A 164 -17.52 16.97 -8.41
C GLN A 164 -17.30 17.94 -9.58
N GLN A 165 -17.80 19.18 -9.45
CA GLN A 165 -17.77 20.20 -10.51
C GLN A 165 -16.35 20.74 -10.85
N MET A 166 -15.31 20.32 -10.12
CA MET A 166 -13.92 20.74 -10.35
C MET A 166 -12.97 19.55 -10.47
N ARG A 167 -13.02 18.87 -11.62
CA ARG A 167 -12.04 17.85 -11.99
C ARG A 167 -10.79 18.47 -12.58
N TRP A 168 -9.64 18.04 -12.09
CA TRP A 168 -8.37 18.37 -12.74
C TRP A 168 -8.16 17.46 -13.95
N THR A 169 -7.61 18.01 -15.02
CA THR A 169 -7.00 17.18 -16.07
C THR A 169 -5.67 16.64 -15.57
N PRO A 170 -5.14 15.53 -16.10
CA PRO A 170 -3.80 15.03 -15.74
C PRO A 170 -2.72 16.11 -15.88
N ALA A 171 -2.78 16.91 -16.95
CA ALA A 171 -1.88 18.04 -17.15
C ALA A 171 -2.06 19.14 -16.08
N GLY A 172 -3.31 19.44 -15.69
CA GLY A 172 -3.59 20.40 -14.62
C GLY A 172 -3.06 19.94 -13.26
N ALA A 173 -3.29 18.67 -12.91
CA ALA A 173 -2.77 18.07 -11.68
C ALA A 173 -1.23 18.08 -11.66
N HIS A 174 -0.58 17.70 -12.76
CA HIS A 174 0.88 17.72 -12.89
C HIS A 174 1.46 19.13 -12.65
N ARG A 175 0.90 20.15 -13.32
CA ARG A 175 1.36 21.55 -13.13
C ARG A 175 1.16 22.04 -11.70
N LEU A 176 0.04 21.66 -11.07
CA LEU A 176 -0.23 22.04 -9.69
C LEU A 176 0.75 21.37 -8.72
N LEU A 177 1.12 20.12 -8.95
CA LEU A 177 2.18 19.44 -8.19
C LEU A 177 3.53 20.15 -8.37
N GLN A 178 3.92 20.48 -9.59
CA GLN A 178 5.16 21.24 -9.85
C GLN A 178 5.18 22.58 -9.10
N LEU A 179 4.07 23.33 -9.15
CA LEU A 179 3.93 24.58 -8.41
C LEU A 179 4.05 24.35 -6.90
N ARG A 180 3.38 23.32 -6.37
CA ARG A 180 3.38 23.04 -4.93
C ARG A 180 4.76 22.63 -4.43
N VAL A 181 5.50 21.84 -5.19
CA VAL A 181 6.89 21.48 -4.89
C VAL A 181 7.74 22.74 -4.79
N ARG A 182 7.69 23.63 -5.80
CA ARG A 182 8.43 24.91 -5.76
C ARG A 182 8.03 25.81 -4.60
N VAL A 183 6.78 25.77 -4.14
CA VAL A 183 6.35 26.49 -2.93
C VAL A 183 6.99 25.89 -1.68
N LEU A 184 6.96 24.57 -1.54
CA LEU A 184 7.51 23.87 -0.37
C LEU A 184 9.03 23.99 -0.29
N ASP A 185 9.70 24.00 -1.45
CA ASP A 185 11.15 24.19 -1.55
C ASP A 185 11.56 25.68 -1.41
N GLY A 186 10.61 26.60 -1.28
CA GLY A 186 10.87 28.04 -1.19
C GLY A 186 11.35 28.68 -2.51
N GLU A 187 11.31 27.94 -3.62
CA GLU A 187 11.86 28.34 -4.92
C GLU A 187 10.86 29.08 -5.82
N LEU A 188 9.57 29.06 -5.47
CA LEU A 188 8.52 29.57 -6.35
C LEU A 188 8.78 31.03 -6.72
N PHE A 189 9.07 31.87 -5.72
CA PHE A 189 9.28 33.29 -5.91
C PHE A 189 10.49 33.58 -6.81
N ASN A 190 11.60 32.86 -6.60
CA ASN A 190 12.81 32.97 -7.43
C ASN A 190 12.54 32.55 -8.88
N THR A 191 11.71 31.53 -9.09
CA THR A 191 11.27 31.10 -10.43
C THR A 191 10.50 32.23 -11.13
N PHE A 192 9.58 32.89 -10.43
CA PHE A 192 8.84 34.03 -10.97
C PHE A 192 9.74 35.24 -11.26
N LYS A 193 10.73 35.54 -10.40
CA LYS A 193 11.72 36.60 -10.67
C LYS A 193 12.51 36.37 -11.95
N GLY A 194 12.84 35.11 -12.26
CA GLY A 194 13.48 34.76 -13.52
C GLY A 194 12.64 35.11 -14.76
N TRP A 195 11.32 35.03 -14.67
CA TRP A 195 10.38 35.41 -15.74
C TRP A 195 10.01 36.89 -15.72
N TYR A 196 10.00 37.50 -14.54
CA TYR A 196 9.63 38.90 -14.31
C TYR A 196 10.71 39.63 -13.50
N PRO A 197 11.79 40.11 -14.15
CA PRO A 197 12.92 40.71 -13.45
C PRO A 197 12.60 41.97 -12.63
N ALA A 198 11.49 42.65 -12.95
CA ALA A 198 11.00 43.82 -12.22
C ALA A 198 10.26 43.49 -10.91
N MET A 199 10.05 42.20 -10.61
CA MET A 199 9.34 41.75 -9.41
C MET A 199 10.20 41.98 -8.17
N LYS A 200 9.74 42.87 -7.28
CA LYS A 200 10.43 43.23 -6.03
C LYS A 200 10.31 42.12 -4.99
N ASP A 201 11.34 41.95 -4.17
CA ASP A 201 11.33 41.03 -3.02
C ASP A 201 10.13 41.27 -2.12
N GLN A 202 9.48 40.19 -1.69
CA GLN A 202 8.47 40.27 -0.63
C GLN A 202 9.16 40.65 0.68
N ILE A 203 8.71 41.75 1.28
CA ILE A 203 9.06 42.12 2.65
C ILE A 203 8.28 41.18 3.57
N GLY A 204 9.01 40.29 4.27
CA GLY A 204 8.64 39.63 5.53
C GLY A 204 7.31 38.87 5.57
#